data_AF-A0A3D0X5T0-F1
#
_entry.id   AF-A0A3D0X5T0-F1
#
_cell.length_a   1.000
_cell.length_b   1.000
_cell.length_c   1.000
_cell.angle_alpha   90.00
_cell.angle_beta   90.00
_cell.angle_gamma   90.00
#
_symmetry.space_group_name_H-M   'P 1'
#
loop_
_entity.id
_entity.type
_entity.pdbx_description
1 polymer ?
#
loop_
_entity_poly.entity_id
_entity_poly.type
_entity_poly.pdbx_seq_one_letter_code
_entity_poly.pdbx_strand_id
1 'polypeptide(L)'
;MTEKMGYGSFGLAIILLTILIKVALYPLTVKQVKSMKAMQELSPKLKKIQEKYKDNPQEMQQKIAALYRDAGVNPLAGCLPLLIQMPILMGMYYALYNFDYGTVNPAFMWLPNLSEPDPIYVLPILSALTTFLQQKMTTTEITQQMKIMMTVMPIFIGWISLSFPSGLVLYWVTMNVVQIIQQWWMYRGDKSKSSKEAA
;
A
#
# COMPACT_ATOMS: atom_id res chain seq x y z
N MET A 1 11.15 -15.96 -25.91
CA MET A 1 9.88 -15.21 -26.14
C MET A 1 9.96 -13.74 -25.68
N THR A 2 11.06 -13.30 -25.08
CA THR A 2 11.25 -11.93 -24.54
C THR A 2 11.75 -10.91 -25.59
N GLU A 3 12.50 -11.34 -26.60
CA GLU A 3 13.01 -10.46 -27.67
C GLU A 3 11.92 -10.00 -28.66
N LYS A 4 10.87 -10.82 -28.88
CA LYS A 4 9.84 -10.52 -29.89
C LYS A 4 8.88 -9.39 -29.51
N MET A 5 8.96 -8.87 -28.27
CA MET A 5 8.16 -7.72 -27.82
C MET A 5 8.96 -6.42 -27.64
N GLY A 6 10.26 -6.37 -27.98
CA GLY A 6 10.98 -5.10 -28.08
C GLY A 6 11.19 -4.30 -26.78
N TYR A 7 11.09 -4.93 -25.61
CA TYR A 7 11.33 -4.28 -24.31
C TYR A 7 12.48 -4.95 -23.55
N GLY A 8 13.72 -4.67 -23.96
CA GLY A 8 14.93 -5.07 -23.24
C GLY A 8 15.17 -4.23 -21.98
N SER A 9 14.21 -4.22 -21.04
CA SER A 9 14.33 -3.47 -19.79
C SER A 9 13.71 -4.24 -18.62
N PHE A 10 14.55 -4.63 -17.67
CA PHE A 10 14.14 -5.30 -16.44
C PHE A 10 13.18 -4.45 -15.60
N GLY A 11 13.26 -3.11 -15.67
CA GLY A 11 12.33 -2.22 -14.97
C GLY A 11 10.90 -2.34 -15.50
N LEU A 12 10.73 -2.51 -16.82
CA LEU A 12 9.41 -2.78 -17.39
C LEU A 12 8.87 -4.15 -16.98
N ALA A 13 9.74 -5.16 -16.88
CA ALA A 13 9.34 -6.48 -16.39
C ALA A 13 8.82 -6.42 -14.95
N ILE A 14 9.47 -5.66 -14.07
CA ILE A 14 9.01 -5.43 -12.69
C ILE A 14 7.63 -4.77 -12.67
N ILE A 15 7.43 -3.72 -13.48
CA ILE A 15 6.15 -3.01 -13.57
C ILE A 15 5.04 -3.94 -14.06
N LEU A 16 5.27 -4.69 -15.15
CA LEU A 16 4.30 -5.62 -15.72
C LEU A 16 3.96 -6.75 -14.76
N LEU A 17 4.96 -7.31 -14.08
CA LEU A 17 4.76 -8.33 -13.04
C LEU A 17 3.87 -7.80 -11.91
N THR A 18 4.14 -6.57 -11.46
CA THR A 18 3.36 -5.92 -10.39
C THR A 18 1.89 -5.76 -10.79
N ILE A 19 1.64 -5.28 -12.02
CA ILE A 19 0.29 -5.13 -12.55
C ILE A 19 -0.40 -6.49 -12.65
N LEU A 20 0.30 -7.51 -13.15
CA LEU A 20 -0.24 -8.87 -13.27
C LEU A 20 -0.63 -9.46 -11.91
N ILE A 21 0.23 -9.32 -10.89
CA ILE A 21 -0.07 -9.74 -9.52
C ILE A 21 -1.30 -8.99 -9.00
N LYS A 22 -1.39 -7.68 -9.22
CA LYS A 22 -2.56 -6.88 -8.80
C LYS A 22 -3.85 -7.31 -9.49
N VAL A 23 -3.81 -7.67 -10.77
CA VAL A 23 -4.96 -8.19 -11.51
C VAL A 23 -5.38 -9.55 -10.95
N ALA A 24 -4.43 -10.45 -10.71
CA ALA A 24 -4.72 -11.76 -10.10
C ALA A 24 -5.32 -11.62 -8.69
N LEU A 25 -4.81 -10.67 -7.90
CA LEU A 25 -5.28 -10.36 -6.54
C LEU A 25 -6.44 -9.35 -6.51
N TYR A 26 -6.99 -8.96 -7.66
CA TYR A 26 -8.08 -7.99 -7.75
C TYR A 26 -9.30 -8.33 -6.87
N PRO A 27 -9.89 -9.55 -6.94
CA PRO A 27 -11.08 -9.87 -6.13
C PRO A 27 -10.79 -9.80 -4.62
N LEU A 28 -9.58 -10.17 -4.22
CA LEU A 28 -9.14 -10.06 -2.84
C LEU A 28 -9.01 -8.59 -2.42
N THR A 29 -8.40 -7.77 -3.27
CA THR A 29 -8.20 -6.33 -3.01
C THR A 29 -9.53 -5.58 -2.91
N VAL A 30 -10.54 -5.95 -3.72
CA VAL A 30 -11.90 -5.38 -3.61
C VAL A 30 -12.51 -5.65 -2.24
N LYS A 31 -12.40 -6.90 -1.73
CA LYS A 31 -12.88 -7.25 -0.38
C LYS A 31 -12.14 -6.47 0.71
N GLN A 32 -10.82 -6.32 0.56
CA GLN A 32 -9.99 -5.52 1.47
C GLN A 32 -10.44 -4.07 1.52
N VAL A 33 -10.59 -3.41 0.36
CA VAL A 33 -10.98 -1.99 0.32
C VAL A 33 -12.40 -1.78 0.85
N LYS A 34 -13.34 -2.69 0.58
CA LYS A 34 -14.68 -2.61 1.18
C LYS A 34 -14.63 -2.67 2.71
N SER A 35 -13.82 -3.57 3.27
CA SER A 35 -13.65 -3.65 4.73
C SER A 35 -12.97 -2.40 5.31
N MET A 36 -12.00 -1.83 4.60
CA MET A 36 -11.35 -0.58 5.01
C MET A 36 -12.34 0.57 5.02
N LYS A 37 -13.17 0.71 3.98
CA LYS A 37 -14.20 1.75 3.93
C LYS A 37 -15.20 1.63 5.09
N ALA A 38 -15.66 0.42 5.40
CA ALA A 38 -16.54 0.19 6.55
C ALA A 38 -15.89 0.62 7.89
N MET A 39 -14.58 0.39 8.06
CA MET A 39 -13.84 0.93 9.22
C MET A 39 -13.78 2.46 9.23
N GLN A 40 -13.63 3.10 8.06
CA GLN A 40 -13.63 4.56 7.96
C GLN A 40 -14.98 5.15 8.40
N GLU A 41 -16.10 4.52 8.02
CA GLU A 41 -17.45 4.93 8.44
C GLU A 41 -17.68 4.81 9.96
N LEU A 42 -17.00 3.87 10.62
CA LEU A 42 -17.03 3.72 12.09
C LEU A 42 -16.16 4.73 12.84
N SER A 43 -15.24 5.41 12.15
CA SER A 43 -14.29 6.37 12.75
C SER A 43 -14.93 7.43 13.65
N PRO A 44 -16.04 8.11 13.28
CA PRO A 44 -16.68 9.08 14.18
C PRO A 44 -17.23 8.43 15.46
N LYS A 45 -17.73 7.20 15.40
CA LYS A 45 -18.20 6.46 16.59
C LYS A 45 -17.02 6.04 17.48
N LEU A 46 -15.92 5.63 16.87
CA LEU A 46 -14.68 5.29 17.57
C LEU A 46 -14.11 6.50 18.34
N LYS A 47 -14.09 7.68 17.71
CA LYS A 47 -13.67 8.93 18.38
C LYS A 47 -14.53 9.25 19.60
N LYS A 48 -15.85 9.12 19.50
CA LYS A 48 -16.77 9.31 20.64
C LYS A 48 -16.50 8.33 21.78
N ILE A 49 -16.22 7.06 21.48
CA ILE A 49 -15.86 6.06 22.49
C ILE A 49 -14.54 6.46 23.17
N GLN A 50 -13.52 6.82 22.40
CA GLN A 50 -12.25 7.26 22.95
C GLN A 50 -12.38 8.49 23.83
N GLU A 51 -13.19 9.48 23.42
CA GLU A 51 -13.44 10.68 24.20
C GLU A 51 -14.19 10.41 25.50
N LYS A 52 -15.17 9.50 25.47
CA LYS A 52 -15.98 9.15 26.63
C LYS A 52 -15.22 8.29 27.66
N TYR A 53 -14.30 7.45 27.20
CA TYR A 53 -13.61 6.46 28.03
C TYR A 53 -12.09 6.73 28.14
N LYS A 54 -11.65 7.99 28.00
CA LYS A 54 -10.22 8.36 28.12
C LYS A 54 -9.58 7.87 29.42
N ASP A 55 -10.33 7.95 30.51
CA ASP A 55 -9.86 7.61 31.86
C ASP A 55 -9.97 6.11 32.18
N ASN A 56 -10.60 5.32 31.31
CA ASN A 56 -10.75 3.87 31.49
C ASN A 56 -10.31 3.08 30.24
N PRO A 57 -9.00 2.81 30.09
CA PRO A 57 -8.46 2.10 28.94
C PRO A 57 -9.02 0.70 28.73
N GLN A 58 -9.34 -0.02 29.80
CA GLN A 58 -9.92 -1.36 29.71
C GLN A 58 -11.34 -1.32 29.11
N GLU A 59 -12.20 -0.44 29.64
CA GLU A 59 -13.56 -0.30 29.12
C GLU A 59 -13.56 0.26 27.70
N MET A 60 -12.65 1.20 27.40
CA MET A 60 -12.46 1.72 26.04
C MET A 60 -12.17 0.60 25.03
N GLN A 61 -11.23 -0.30 25.33
CA GLN A 61 -10.91 -1.43 24.44
C GLN A 61 -12.10 -2.37 24.25
N GLN A 62 -12.86 -2.65 25.31
CA GLN A 62 -14.06 -3.48 25.22
C GLN A 62 -15.14 -2.85 24.34
N LYS A 63 -15.40 -1.54 24.49
CA LYS A 63 -16.40 -0.83 23.68
C LYS A 63 -15.98 -0.72 22.21
N ILE A 64 -14.69 -0.50 21.93
CA ILE A 64 -14.16 -0.53 20.56
C ILE A 64 -14.35 -1.92 19.93
N ALA A 65 -14.01 -2.98 20.66
CA ALA A 65 -14.17 -4.35 20.18
C ALA A 65 -15.66 -4.71 19.94
N ALA A 66 -16.55 -4.29 20.84
CA ALA A 66 -17.99 -4.45 20.68
C ALA A 66 -18.49 -3.71 19.43
N LEU A 67 -18.09 -2.45 19.22
CA LEU A 67 -18.49 -1.68 18.04
C LEU A 67 -18.08 -2.36 16.72
N TYR A 68 -16.86 -2.91 16.64
CA TYR A 68 -16.42 -3.65 15.45
C TYR A 68 -17.23 -4.92 15.22
N ARG A 69 -17.56 -5.66 16.29
CA ARG A 69 -18.40 -6.86 16.24
C ARG A 69 -19.82 -6.54 15.79
N ASP A 70 -20.44 -5.54 16.40
CA ASP A 70 -21.81 -5.11 16.10
C ASP A 70 -21.95 -4.60 14.66
N ALA A 71 -20.90 -3.96 14.13
CA ALA A 71 -20.86 -3.50 12.75
C ALA A 71 -20.44 -4.60 11.75
N GLY A 72 -20.05 -5.80 12.22
CA GLY A 72 -19.58 -6.89 11.38
C GLY A 72 -18.26 -6.58 10.63
N VAL A 73 -17.45 -5.66 11.14
CA VAL A 73 -16.22 -5.19 10.48
C VAL A 73 -15.00 -5.85 11.10
N ASN A 74 -14.13 -6.44 10.29
CA ASN A 74 -12.91 -7.10 10.77
C ASN A 74 -11.70 -6.14 10.76
N PRO A 75 -11.13 -5.77 11.93
CA PRO A 75 -9.97 -4.88 11.99
C PRO A 75 -8.69 -5.48 11.37
N LEU A 76 -8.59 -6.82 11.30
CA LEU A 76 -7.45 -7.50 10.68
C LEU A 76 -7.42 -7.33 9.15
N ALA A 77 -8.53 -6.94 8.53
CA ALA A 77 -8.54 -6.64 7.10
C ALA A 77 -7.59 -5.47 6.74
N GLY A 78 -7.30 -4.57 7.69
CA GLY A 78 -6.38 -3.45 7.49
C GLY A 78 -4.89 -3.82 7.56
N CYS A 79 -4.53 -4.91 8.23
CA CYS A 79 -3.15 -5.41 8.23
C CYS A 79 -2.89 -6.47 7.15
N LEU A 80 -3.94 -6.99 6.50
CA LEU A 80 -3.84 -7.98 5.44
C LEU A 80 -2.91 -7.56 4.27
N PRO A 81 -2.88 -6.28 3.82
CA PRO A 81 -1.93 -5.85 2.79
C PRO A 81 -0.46 -6.05 3.21
N LEU A 82 -0.13 -5.82 4.48
CA LEU A 82 1.23 -6.00 4.99
C LEU A 82 1.63 -7.48 4.98
N LEU A 83 0.72 -8.37 5.39
CA LEU A 83 0.96 -9.81 5.39
C LEU A 83 1.22 -10.37 3.99
N ILE A 84 0.49 -9.89 2.99
CA ILE A 84 0.70 -10.29 1.59
C ILE A 84 1.99 -9.67 1.03
N GLN A 85 2.34 -8.47 1.45
CA GLN A 85 3.50 -7.76 0.96
C GLN A 85 4.83 -8.37 1.44
N MET A 86 4.88 -8.93 2.66
CA MET A 86 6.10 -9.50 3.22
C MET A 86 6.72 -10.64 2.36
N PRO A 87 5.96 -11.68 1.94
CA PRO A 87 6.49 -12.72 1.05
C PRO A 87 6.95 -12.19 -0.31
N ILE A 88 6.19 -11.25 -0.90
CA ILE A 88 6.51 -10.69 -2.22
C ILE A 88 7.80 -9.87 -2.15
N LEU A 89 7.96 -9.08 -1.09
CA LEU A 89 9.16 -8.29 -0.84
C LEU A 89 10.39 -9.19 -0.69
N MET A 90 10.28 -10.28 0.07
CA MET A 90 11.36 -11.25 0.25
C MET A 90 11.73 -11.94 -1.07
N GLY A 91 10.72 -12.38 -1.84
CA GLY A 91 10.92 -13.04 -3.12
C GLY A 91 11.60 -12.13 -4.14
N MET A 92 11.19 -10.87 -4.21
CA MET A 92 11.77 -9.92 -5.14
C MET A 92 13.14 -9.41 -4.69
N TYR A 93 13.38 -9.23 -3.39
CA TYR A 93 14.72 -8.96 -2.87
C TYR A 93 15.68 -10.09 -3.24
N TYR A 94 15.29 -11.35 -2.99
CA TYR A 94 16.11 -12.50 -3.34
C TYR A 94 16.32 -12.62 -4.86
N ALA A 95 15.27 -12.37 -5.64
CA ALA A 95 15.34 -12.39 -7.10
C ALA A 95 16.32 -11.34 -7.62
N LEU A 96 16.24 -10.08 -7.18
CA LEU A 96 17.11 -8.99 -7.63
C LEU A 96 18.54 -9.11 -7.09
N TYR A 97 18.70 -9.60 -5.87
CA TYR A 97 20.01 -9.74 -5.24
C TYR A 97 20.85 -10.85 -5.88
N ASN A 98 20.22 -11.98 -6.24
CA ASN A 98 20.89 -13.11 -6.89
C ASN A 98 20.77 -13.10 -8.42
N PHE A 99 20.22 -12.04 -9.01
CA PHE A 99 20.07 -11.95 -10.45
C PHE A 99 21.42 -11.67 -11.10
N ASP A 100 21.86 -12.58 -11.97
CA ASP A 100 22.96 -12.29 -12.88
C ASP A 100 22.40 -11.61 -14.14
N TYR A 101 22.71 -10.31 -14.29
CA TYR A 101 22.29 -9.52 -15.44
C TYR A 101 23.02 -9.90 -16.74
N GLY A 102 24.11 -10.68 -16.65
CA GLY A 102 24.89 -11.14 -17.80
C GLY A 102 25.30 -9.97 -18.69
N THR A 103 24.97 -10.05 -19.98
CA THR A 103 25.26 -9.02 -20.99
C THR A 103 24.11 -8.05 -21.25
N VAL A 104 23.00 -8.17 -20.51
CA VAL A 104 21.79 -7.36 -20.74
C VAL A 104 21.87 -6.10 -19.89
N ASN A 105 21.64 -4.94 -20.51
CA ASN A 105 21.71 -3.66 -19.83
C ASN A 105 20.67 -3.60 -18.68
N PRO A 106 21.11 -3.50 -17.40
CA PRO A 106 20.20 -3.45 -16.25
C PRO A 106 19.55 -2.08 -16.06
N ALA A 107 19.92 -1.09 -16.88
CA ALA A 107 19.45 0.27 -16.72
C ALA A 107 17.94 0.41 -17.01
N PHE A 108 17.31 1.29 -16.25
CA PHE A 108 15.92 1.68 -16.45
C PHE A 108 15.74 3.17 -16.18
N MET A 109 15.33 3.92 -17.21
CA MET A 109 15.18 5.38 -17.14
C MET A 109 16.48 6.06 -16.66
N TRP A 110 16.48 6.66 -15.47
CA TRP A 110 17.65 7.29 -14.85
C TRP A 110 18.47 6.34 -13.98
N LEU A 111 18.00 5.10 -13.77
CA LEU A 111 18.65 4.09 -12.95
C LEU A 111 19.68 3.34 -13.79
N PRO A 112 20.97 3.38 -13.45
CA PRO A 112 22.00 2.63 -14.18
C PRO A 112 21.90 1.12 -13.92
N ASN A 113 21.46 0.72 -12.73
CA ASN A 113 21.35 -0.67 -12.30
C ASN A 113 20.20 -0.84 -11.29
N LEU A 114 19.34 -1.83 -11.50
CA LEU A 114 18.19 -2.11 -10.64
C LEU A 114 18.55 -2.86 -9.34
N SER A 115 19.73 -3.46 -9.25
CA SER A 115 20.22 -4.10 -8.02
C SER A 115 20.96 -3.14 -7.09
N GLU A 116 21.29 -1.93 -7.58
CA GLU A 116 21.93 -0.88 -6.79
C GLU A 116 20.92 0.18 -6.34
N PRO A 117 21.21 0.92 -5.26
CA PRO A 117 20.38 2.06 -4.85
C PRO A 117 20.24 3.15 -5.93
N ASP A 118 19.14 3.91 -5.88
CA ASP A 118 18.92 5.02 -6.81
C ASP A 118 19.96 6.15 -6.59
N PRO A 119 20.81 6.46 -7.57
CA PRO A 119 21.90 7.42 -7.41
C PRO A 119 21.44 8.86 -7.23
N ILE A 120 20.23 9.21 -7.68
CA ILE A 120 19.67 10.57 -7.60
C ILE A 120 18.47 10.67 -6.65
N TYR A 121 18.16 9.59 -5.92
CA TYR A 121 17.15 9.54 -4.87
C TYR A 121 15.71 9.87 -5.29
N VAL A 122 15.39 9.79 -6.59
CA VAL A 122 14.03 10.03 -7.10
C VAL A 122 13.05 8.97 -6.60
N LEU A 123 13.42 7.69 -6.69
CA LEU A 123 12.59 6.58 -6.22
C LEU A 123 12.33 6.61 -4.70
N PRO A 124 13.31 6.90 -3.84
CA PRO A 124 13.08 7.09 -2.42
C PRO A 124 12.08 8.20 -2.08
N ILE A 125 12.14 9.34 -2.78
CA ILE A 125 11.17 10.42 -2.60
C ILE A 125 9.78 9.97 -3.05
N LEU A 126 9.69 9.32 -4.23
CA LEU A 126 8.43 8.79 -4.73
C LEU A 126 7.86 7.69 -3.82
N SER A 127 8.69 6.86 -3.21
CA SER A 127 8.24 5.80 -2.31
C SER A 127 7.58 6.38 -1.05
N ALA A 128 8.19 7.42 -0.46
CA ALA A 128 7.63 8.14 0.66
C ALA A 128 6.33 8.86 0.28
N LEU A 129 6.32 9.61 -0.82
CA LEU A 129 5.14 10.33 -1.29
C LEU A 129 3.97 9.40 -1.60
N THR A 130 4.22 8.32 -2.35
CA THR A 130 3.16 7.36 -2.71
C THR A 130 2.65 6.60 -1.49
N THR A 131 3.52 6.23 -0.55
CA THR A 131 3.11 5.58 0.70
C THR A 131 2.24 6.53 1.54
N PHE A 132 2.63 7.80 1.65
CA PHE A 132 1.83 8.81 2.35
C PHE A 132 0.45 9.01 1.70
N LEU A 133 0.40 9.16 0.38
CA LEU A 133 -0.85 9.32 -0.36
C LEU A 133 -1.76 8.09 -0.21
N GLN A 134 -1.18 6.88 -0.32
CA GLN A 134 -1.91 5.63 -0.13
C GLN A 134 -2.49 5.54 1.29
N GLN A 135 -1.69 5.80 2.32
CA GLN A 135 -2.13 5.77 3.72
C GLN A 135 -3.21 6.80 4.02
N LYS A 136 -3.10 8.01 3.47
CA LYS A 136 -4.10 9.07 3.63
C LYS A 136 -5.47 8.67 3.06
N MET A 137 -5.50 7.85 2.00
CA MET A 137 -6.75 7.34 1.41
C MET A 137 -7.36 6.18 2.20
N THR A 138 -6.54 5.39 2.92
CA THR A 138 -7.00 4.17 3.59
C THR A 138 -7.21 4.33 5.09
N THR A 139 -6.48 5.22 5.75
CA THR A 139 -6.42 5.29 7.21
C THR A 139 -7.17 6.52 7.71
N THR A 140 -8.13 6.32 8.61
CA THR A 140 -8.72 7.43 9.37
C THR A 140 -7.94 7.66 10.65
N GLU A 141 -7.64 8.92 10.97
CA GLU A 141 -7.00 9.30 12.24
C GLU A 141 -7.94 9.05 13.42
N ILE A 142 -7.95 7.80 13.92
CA ILE A 142 -8.75 7.39 15.08
C ILE A 142 -7.88 7.44 16.35
N THR A 143 -6.68 6.85 16.33
CA THR A 143 -5.77 6.85 17.49
C THR A 143 -4.53 7.68 17.21
N GLN A 144 -3.89 8.18 18.28
CA GLN A 144 -2.57 8.80 18.19
C GLN A 144 -1.54 7.84 17.57
N GLN A 145 -1.66 6.53 17.84
CA GLN A 145 -0.82 5.50 17.25
C GLN A 145 -0.99 5.41 15.72
N MET A 146 -2.24 5.45 15.21
CA MET A 146 -2.48 5.47 13.76
C MET A 146 -1.99 6.75 13.09
N LYS A 147 -2.04 7.88 13.80
CA LYS A 147 -1.48 9.15 13.31
C LYS A 147 0.05 9.10 13.19
N ILE A 148 0.73 8.54 14.20
CA ILE A 148 2.18 8.31 14.13
C ILE A 148 2.51 7.38 12.96
N MET A 149 1.77 6.29 12.78
CA MET A 149 1.97 5.39 11.65
C MET A 149 1.78 6.10 10.30
N MET A 150 0.77 6.96 10.16
CA MET A 150 0.52 7.69 8.91
C MET A 150 1.62 8.70 8.56
N THR A 151 2.23 9.34 9.56
CA THR A 151 3.22 10.39 9.32
C THR A 151 4.65 9.86 9.30
N VAL A 152 5.00 8.94 10.21
CA VAL A 152 6.37 8.46 10.40
C VAL A 152 6.69 7.33 9.43
N MET A 153 5.75 6.42 9.15
CA MET A 153 6.03 5.26 8.30
C MET A 153 6.44 5.63 6.87
N PRO A 154 5.81 6.61 6.19
CA PRO A 154 6.27 7.02 4.85
C PRO A 154 7.69 7.60 4.86
N ILE A 155 8.03 8.37 5.90
CA ILE A 155 9.38 8.93 6.06
C ILE A 155 10.39 7.80 6.30
N PHE A 156 10.05 6.84 7.15
CA PHE A 156 10.87 5.67 7.44
C PHE A 156 11.10 4.79 6.20
N ILE A 157 10.05 4.52 5.42
CA ILE A 157 10.17 3.78 4.15
C ILE A 157 11.03 4.56 3.15
N GLY A 158 10.84 5.87 3.04
CA GLY A 158 11.70 6.75 2.24
C GLY A 158 13.17 6.64 2.64
N TRP A 159 13.46 6.72 3.94
CA TRP A 159 14.82 6.59 4.47
C TRP A 159 15.45 5.23 4.16
N ILE A 160 14.74 4.12 4.44
CA ILE A 160 15.25 2.78 4.15
C ILE A 160 15.47 2.57 2.65
N SER A 161 14.59 3.14 1.82
CA SER A 161 14.71 3.01 0.37
C SER A 161 15.96 3.65 -0.21
N LEU A 162 16.66 4.52 0.54
CA LEU A 162 17.99 5.04 0.15
C LEU A 162 19.07 3.95 0.13
N SER A 163 18.91 2.89 0.93
CA SER A 163 19.87 1.79 1.02
C SER A 163 19.46 0.56 0.21
N PHE A 164 18.23 0.54 -0.32
CA PHE A 164 17.67 -0.64 -0.96
C PHE A 164 17.88 -0.62 -2.48
N PRO A 165 17.95 -1.81 -3.12
CA PRO A 165 18.01 -1.92 -4.57
C PRO A 165 16.88 -1.12 -5.24
N SER A 166 17.22 -0.32 -6.25
CA SER A 166 16.26 0.56 -6.92
C SER A 166 15.11 -0.21 -7.59
N GLY A 167 15.32 -1.46 -8.02
CA GLY A 167 14.27 -2.34 -8.52
C GLY A 167 13.22 -2.72 -7.46
N LEU A 168 13.65 -2.92 -6.21
CA LEU A 168 12.75 -3.16 -5.08
C LEU A 168 11.88 -1.93 -4.79
N VAL A 169 12.50 -0.75 -4.82
CA VAL A 169 11.81 0.52 -4.60
C VAL A 169 10.87 0.85 -5.77
N LEU A 170 11.28 0.55 -7.01
CA LEU A 170 10.46 0.72 -8.21
C LEU A 170 9.17 -0.10 -8.13
N TYR A 171 9.28 -1.38 -7.75
CA TYR A 171 8.11 -2.21 -7.48
C TYR A 171 7.22 -1.60 -6.40
N TRP A 172 7.80 -1.12 -5.29
CA TRP A 172 7.02 -0.54 -4.18
C TRP A 172 6.21 0.68 -4.64
N VAL A 173 6.87 1.59 -5.37
CA VAL A 173 6.23 2.77 -5.97
C VAL A 173 5.13 2.35 -6.94
N THR A 174 5.42 1.41 -7.85
CA THR A 174 4.46 0.92 -8.84
C THR A 174 3.24 0.29 -8.16
N MET A 175 3.46 -0.55 -7.15
CA MET A 175 2.42 -1.22 -6.37
C MET A 175 1.52 -0.20 -5.66
N ASN A 176 2.11 0.83 -5.04
CA ASN A 176 1.37 1.92 -4.41
C ASN A 176 0.54 2.72 -5.43
N VAL A 177 1.12 3.07 -6.58
CA VAL A 177 0.43 3.81 -7.64
C VAL A 177 -0.77 3.03 -8.16
N VAL A 178 -0.59 1.74 -8.48
CA VAL A 178 -1.70 0.87 -8.92
C VAL A 178 -2.79 0.80 -7.85
N GLN A 179 -2.40 0.67 -6.58
CA GLN A 179 -3.34 0.63 -5.46
C GLN A 179 -4.12 1.94 -5.28
N ILE A 180 -3.45 3.09 -5.40
CA ILE A 180 -4.08 4.41 -5.35
C ILE A 180 -5.10 4.56 -6.48
N ILE A 181 -4.72 4.21 -7.71
CA ILE A 181 -5.61 4.27 -8.88
C ILE A 181 -6.83 3.36 -8.66
N GLN A 182 -6.61 2.13 -8.19
CA GLN A 182 -7.68 1.18 -7.93
C GLN A 182 -8.63 1.70 -6.85
N GLN A 183 -8.10 2.21 -5.73
CA GLN A 183 -8.89 2.79 -4.64
C GLN A 183 -9.68 4.01 -5.10
N TRP A 184 -9.04 4.91 -5.85
CA TRP A 184 -9.69 6.09 -6.41
C TRP A 184 -10.88 5.71 -7.30
N TRP A 185 -10.71 4.70 -8.17
CA TRP A 185 -11.78 4.20 -9.02
C TRP A 185 -12.94 3.58 -8.21
N MET A 186 -12.62 2.76 -7.20
CA MET A 186 -13.62 2.14 -6.33
C MET A 186 -14.40 3.17 -5.50
N TYR A 187 -13.71 4.16 -4.90
CA TYR A 187 -14.36 5.21 -4.13
C TYR A 187 -15.24 6.14 -4.99
N ARG A 188 -14.83 6.41 -6.23
CA ARG A 188 -15.65 7.21 -7.18
C ARG A 188 -16.93 6.46 -7.59
N GLY A 189 -16.84 5.15 -7.81
CA GLY A 189 -18.00 4.32 -8.12
C GLY A 189 -19.06 4.34 -7.01
N ASP A 190 -18.63 4.32 -5.75
CA ASP A 190 -19.52 4.30 -4.58
C ASP A 190 -20.28 5.62 -4.37
N LYS A 191 -19.63 6.78 -4.59
CA LYS A 191 -20.31 8.08 -4.54
C LYS A 191 -21.43 8.19 -5.57
N SER A 192 -21.24 7.62 -6.77
CA SER A 192 -22.27 7.64 -7.82
C SER A 192 -23.50 6.79 -7.50
N LYS A 193 -23.34 5.72 -6.70
CA LYS A 193 -24.45 4.85 -6.28
C LYS A 193 -25.25 5.49 -5.14
N SER A 194 -24.57 6.03 -4.13
CA SER A 194 -25.22 6.74 -3.02
C SER A 194 -26.02 7.96 -3.48
N SER A 195 -25.55 8.71 -4.50
CA SER A 195 -26.32 9.81 -5.09
C SER A 195 -27.51 9.35 -5.96
N LYS A 196 -27.53 8.10 -6.44
CA LYS A 196 -28.67 7.54 -7.18
C LYS A 196 -29.72 6.88 -6.29
N GLU A 197 -29.33 6.41 -5.10
CA GLU A 197 -30.27 5.89 -4.09
C GLU A 197 -30.90 7.00 -3.25
N ALA A 198 -30.30 8.19 -3.22
CA ALA A 198 -30.81 9.37 -2.53
C ALA A 198 -31.64 10.32 -3.42
N ALA A 199 -31.84 9.98 -4.70
CA ALA A 199 -32.65 10.71 -5.68
C ALA A 199 -33.83 9.84 -6.13
#